data_AF-A0A4P9Z3P8-F1
#
_entry.id   AF-A0A4P9Z3P8-F1
#
_cell.length_a   1.000
_cell.length_b   1.000
_cell.length_c   1.000
_cell.angle_alpha   90.00
_cell.angle_beta   90.00
_cell.angle_gamma   90.00
#
_symmetry.space_group_name_H-M   'P 1'
#
loop_
_entity.id
_entity.type
_entity.pdbx_description
1 polymer ?
#
loop_
_entity_poly.entity_id
_entity_poly.type
_entity_poly.pdbx_seq_one_letter_code
_entity_poly.pdbx_strand_id
1 'polypeptide(L)'
;MSMLSRIPLDSALLLRKILSSDDDDDDDEPSISLAKIACLINEERHAHQLSPVSVSRVLSTAAQQHTVDQAQMHEMTHTGSDGTRPSQRVRRAGYDYRAVGECVAFGYESEDEVVRAWMNSPPHRAIILDHTYRELGIGYARSADSVPYWTIDFGMNEASPVDHVAACPTDADLARSAPAELDPSASYAEASAVFPAPANQAAGHGTTLPPSAKRPSSTTAIDVRT
;
A
#
# COMPACT_ATOMS: atom_id res chain seq x y z
N MET A 1 -20.02 -24.82 40.14
CA MET A 1 -18.75 -24.66 39.41
C MET A 1 -19.05 -23.84 38.16
N SER A 2 -18.75 -22.54 38.21
CA SER A 2 -19.06 -21.57 37.15
C SER A 2 -17.88 -21.50 36.17
N MET A 3 -18.13 -21.76 34.88
CA MET A 3 -17.16 -21.49 33.83
C MET A 3 -17.35 -20.06 33.34
N LEU A 4 -16.51 -19.16 33.84
CA LEU A 4 -16.38 -17.80 33.31
C LEU A 4 -15.64 -17.85 31.98
N SER A 5 -16.36 -17.44 30.94
CA SER A 5 -15.89 -17.06 29.61
C SER A 5 -14.64 -16.17 29.70
N ARG A 6 -13.57 -16.54 28.99
CA ARG A 6 -12.39 -15.69 28.76
C ARG A 6 -12.40 -15.23 27.30
N ILE A 7 -12.71 -13.95 27.13
CA ILE A 7 -12.50 -13.20 25.90
C ILE A 7 -10.97 -13.01 25.75
N PRO A 8 -10.33 -13.34 24.62
CA PRO A 8 -8.97 -12.89 24.37
C PRO A 8 -9.00 -11.42 23.95
N LEU A 9 -8.53 -10.58 24.85
CA LEU A 9 -8.16 -9.18 24.62
C LEU A 9 -6.94 -9.15 23.69
N ASP A 10 -7.11 -8.80 22.41
CA ASP A 10 -5.95 -8.54 21.54
C ASP A 10 -6.14 -7.39 20.55
N SER A 11 -6.83 -6.34 20.97
CA SER A 11 -6.91 -5.08 20.21
C SER A 11 -6.41 -3.88 21.01
N ALA A 12 -6.36 -3.98 22.34
CA ALA A 12 -5.86 -2.92 23.21
C ALA A 12 -4.34 -2.98 23.42
N LEU A 13 -3.71 -4.15 23.19
CA LEU A 13 -2.27 -4.33 23.37
C LEU A 13 -1.47 -3.78 22.18
N LEU A 14 -2.03 -3.86 20.97
CA LEU A 14 -1.44 -3.27 19.76
C LEU A 14 -1.32 -1.74 19.85
N LEU A 15 -2.26 -1.08 20.55
CA LEU A 15 -2.26 0.37 20.76
C LEU A 15 -1.25 0.83 21.83
N ARG A 16 -0.87 -0.02 22.79
CA ARG A 16 0.11 0.34 23.82
C ARG A 16 1.56 0.18 23.36
N LYS A 17 1.83 -0.73 22.43
CA LYS A 17 3.20 -0.91 21.89
C LYS A 17 3.64 0.23 20.98
N ILE A 18 2.69 1.02 20.44
CA ILE A 18 2.96 2.24 19.67
C ILE A 18 3.35 3.42 20.58
N LEU A 19 3.05 3.39 21.88
CA LEU A 19 3.27 4.51 22.83
C LEU A 19 4.30 4.21 23.94
N SER A 20 5.08 3.14 23.80
CA SER A 20 6.08 2.70 24.78
C SER A 20 7.38 2.37 24.07
N SER A 21 8.04 3.40 23.57
CA SER A 21 9.40 3.36 23.02
C SER A 21 10.39 3.77 24.12
N ASP A 22 10.82 2.81 24.92
CA ASP A 22 12.06 2.88 25.69
C ASP A 22 12.86 1.65 25.25
N ASP A 23 13.78 1.86 24.30
CA ASP A 23 15.10 1.19 24.17
C ASP A 23 15.69 1.57 22.81
N ASP A 24 16.89 2.11 22.87
CA ASP A 24 17.72 2.66 21.80
C ASP A 24 18.04 1.62 20.70
N ASP A 25 17.74 1.94 19.44
CA ASP A 25 18.48 1.51 18.24
C ASP A 25 17.92 2.29 17.02
N ASP A 26 18.74 3.19 16.46
CA ASP A 26 18.50 3.95 15.22
C ASP A 26 18.52 3.02 14.00
N ASP A 27 17.37 2.44 13.66
CA ASP A 27 17.15 1.84 12.34
C ASP A 27 16.37 2.83 11.45
N ASP A 28 17.05 3.38 10.45
CA ASP A 28 16.49 4.04 9.26
C ASP A 28 15.67 3.03 8.41
N GLU A 29 14.70 2.34 9.02
CA GLU A 29 13.76 1.51 8.28
C GLU A 29 12.81 2.44 7.50
N PRO A 30 12.70 2.27 6.17
CA PRO A 30 11.80 3.10 5.38
C PRO A 30 10.36 2.87 5.82
N SER A 31 9.85 3.77 6.64
CA SER A 31 8.45 3.75 7.05
C SER A 31 7.56 4.01 5.83
N ILE A 32 6.60 3.12 5.60
CA ILE A 32 5.64 3.28 4.50
C ILE A 32 4.80 4.55 4.71
N SER A 33 4.83 5.45 3.74
CA SER A 33 4.05 6.67 3.68
C SER A 33 2.90 6.54 2.69
N LEU A 34 1.68 6.38 3.22
CA LEU A 34 0.47 6.38 2.37
C LEU A 34 0.27 7.73 1.65
N ALA A 35 0.76 8.83 2.23
CA ALA A 35 0.75 10.15 1.59
C ALA A 35 1.66 10.17 0.35
N LYS A 36 2.83 9.52 0.41
CA LYS A 36 3.74 9.41 -0.74
C LYS A 36 3.09 8.67 -1.90
N ILE A 37 2.36 7.58 -1.64
CA ILE A 37 1.61 6.86 -2.69
C ILE A 37 0.59 7.78 -3.38
N ALA A 38 -0.20 8.52 -2.60
CA ALA A 38 -1.18 9.45 -3.16
C ALA A 38 -0.52 10.55 -4.02
N CYS A 39 0.68 11.01 -3.62
CA CYS A 39 1.46 11.97 -4.39
C CYS A 39 1.94 11.37 -5.72
N LEU A 40 2.60 10.21 -5.70
CA LEU A 40 3.08 9.51 -6.90
C LEU A 40 1.94 9.23 -7.90
N ILE A 41 0.76 8.82 -7.41
CA ILE A 41 -0.42 8.64 -8.26
C ILE A 41 -0.86 9.96 -8.91
N ASN A 42 -0.82 11.07 -8.18
CA ASN A 42 -1.19 12.38 -8.71
C ASN A 42 -0.13 12.96 -9.65
N GLU A 43 1.15 12.63 -9.49
CA GLU A 43 2.21 12.95 -10.46
C GLU A 43 1.95 12.26 -11.79
N GLU A 44 1.62 10.96 -11.77
CA GLU A 44 1.23 10.21 -12.97
C GLU A 44 -0.02 10.83 -13.63
N ARG A 45 -1.04 11.15 -12.84
CA ARG A 45 -2.26 11.81 -13.35
C ARG A 45 -1.95 13.18 -13.95
N HIS A 46 -1.10 13.98 -13.31
CA HIS A 46 -0.67 15.28 -13.82
C HIS A 46 0.13 15.17 -15.12
N ALA A 47 1.06 14.21 -15.23
CA ALA A 47 1.79 13.93 -16.47
C ALA A 47 0.86 13.58 -17.65
N HIS A 48 -0.33 13.05 -17.33
CA HIS A 48 -1.39 12.72 -18.26
C HIS A 48 -2.50 13.78 -18.35
N GLN A 49 -2.28 15.00 -17.84
CA GLN A 49 -3.22 16.13 -17.90
C GLN A 49 -4.59 15.84 -17.23
N LEU A 50 -4.57 14.98 -16.21
CA LEU A 50 -5.76 14.63 -15.42
C LEU A 50 -5.80 15.46 -14.14
N SER A 51 -7.03 15.74 -13.68
CA SER A 51 -7.23 16.32 -12.35
C SER A 51 -6.71 15.36 -11.26
N PRO A 52 -6.11 15.89 -10.19
CA PRO A 52 -5.68 15.07 -9.08
C PRO A 52 -6.89 14.45 -8.37
N VAL A 53 -6.64 13.32 -7.72
CA VAL A 53 -7.57 12.66 -6.80
C VAL A 53 -7.18 12.99 -5.37
N SER A 54 -8.18 13.07 -4.49
CA SER A 54 -7.99 13.37 -3.07
C SER A 54 -8.05 12.11 -2.21
N VAL A 55 -7.33 12.08 -1.09
CA VAL A 55 -7.41 10.94 -0.16
C VAL A 55 -8.73 10.99 0.61
N SER A 56 -9.44 9.86 0.65
CA SER A 56 -10.72 9.67 1.33
C SER A 56 -10.56 8.68 2.48
N ARG A 57 -10.83 9.13 3.71
CA ARG A 57 -10.73 8.25 4.91
C ARG A 57 -11.67 7.05 4.83
N VAL A 58 -12.84 7.23 4.20
CA VAL A 58 -13.84 6.16 4.04
C VAL A 58 -13.31 5.08 3.09
N LEU A 59 -12.76 5.48 1.93
CA LEU A 59 -12.13 4.54 1.00
C LEU A 59 -10.89 3.89 1.63
N SER A 60 -10.05 4.64 2.36
CA SER A 60 -8.87 4.07 3.02
C SER A 60 -9.25 3.04 4.08
N THR A 61 -10.41 3.20 4.75
CA THR A 61 -10.92 2.19 5.68
C THR A 61 -11.26 0.89 4.94
N ALA A 62 -11.92 0.97 3.79
CA ALA A 62 -12.25 -0.19 2.96
C ALA A 62 -10.98 -0.87 2.41
N ALA A 63 -10.07 -0.09 1.83
CA ALA A 63 -8.81 -0.57 1.27
C ALA A 63 -7.95 -1.23 2.35
N GLN A 64 -7.81 -0.62 3.52
CA GLN A 64 -7.03 -1.17 4.63
C GLN A 64 -7.60 -2.49 5.14
N GLN A 65 -8.92 -2.60 5.29
CA GLN A 65 -9.57 -3.84 5.69
C GLN A 65 -9.31 -4.97 4.67
N HIS A 66 -9.41 -4.65 3.38
CA HIS A 66 -9.14 -5.60 2.31
C HIS A 66 -7.67 -6.01 2.23
N THR A 67 -6.75 -5.08 2.42
CA THR A 67 -5.31 -5.40 2.46
C THR A 67 -4.96 -6.32 3.62
N VAL A 68 -5.55 -6.11 4.80
CA VAL A 68 -5.38 -7.02 5.96
C VAL A 68 -5.95 -8.41 5.65
N ASP A 69 -7.12 -8.48 5.03
CA ASP A 69 -7.76 -9.74 4.65
C ASP A 69 -6.91 -10.54 3.64
N GLN A 70 -6.40 -9.88 2.59
CA GLN A 70 -5.47 -10.48 1.63
C GLN A 70 -4.17 -10.98 2.31
N ALA A 71 -3.60 -10.18 3.20
CA ALA A 71 -2.39 -10.56 3.95
C ALA A 71 -2.63 -11.77 4.87
N GLN A 72 -3.82 -11.88 5.47
CA GLN A 72 -4.20 -13.04 6.30
C GLN A 72 -4.42 -14.29 5.44
N MET A 73 -5.06 -14.15 4.28
CA MET A 73 -5.26 -15.26 3.33
C MET A 73 -3.98 -15.68 2.60
N HIS A 74 -2.93 -14.86 2.63
CA HIS A 74 -1.73 -15.02 1.79
C HIS A 74 -2.08 -15.06 0.30
N GLU A 75 -3.08 -14.27 -0.11
CA GLU A 75 -3.63 -14.28 -1.47
C GLU A 75 -3.94 -12.86 -1.94
N MET A 76 -3.40 -12.47 -3.10
CA MET A 76 -3.78 -11.22 -3.77
C MET A 76 -5.02 -11.45 -4.63
N THR A 77 -6.12 -10.79 -4.28
CA THR A 77 -7.43 -10.99 -4.91
C THR A 77 -8.31 -9.76 -4.74
N HIS A 78 -9.26 -9.55 -5.65
CA HIS A 78 -10.31 -8.53 -5.48
C HIS A 78 -11.46 -9.00 -4.60
N THR A 79 -11.58 -10.31 -4.38
CA THR A 79 -12.66 -10.93 -3.62
C THR A 79 -12.21 -11.09 -2.17
N GLY A 80 -12.94 -10.49 -1.24
CA GLY A 80 -12.68 -10.69 0.18
C GLY A 80 -12.93 -12.13 0.60
N SER A 81 -12.37 -12.55 1.73
CA SER A 81 -12.60 -13.87 2.35
C SER A 81 -14.08 -14.15 2.61
N ASP A 82 -14.88 -13.10 2.80
CA ASP A 82 -16.34 -13.11 2.95
C ASP A 82 -17.11 -13.15 1.61
N GLY A 83 -16.40 -13.27 0.48
CA GLY A 83 -16.95 -13.26 -0.88
C GLY A 83 -17.26 -11.86 -1.41
N THR A 84 -16.94 -10.79 -0.70
CA THR A 84 -17.31 -9.44 -1.13
C THR A 84 -16.46 -8.90 -2.27
N ARG A 85 -17.10 -8.10 -3.13
CA ARG A 85 -16.46 -7.32 -4.20
C ARG A 85 -16.06 -5.92 -3.68
N PRO A 86 -15.14 -5.20 -4.34
CA PRO A 86 -14.71 -3.86 -3.90
C PRO A 86 -15.87 -2.90 -3.67
N SER A 87 -16.83 -2.89 -4.60
CA SER A 87 -18.04 -2.06 -4.53
C SER A 87 -18.93 -2.36 -3.32
N GLN A 88 -18.92 -3.58 -2.80
CA GLN A 88 -19.62 -3.94 -1.56
C GLN A 88 -18.84 -3.49 -0.34
N ARG A 89 -17.50 -3.61 -0.35
CA ARG A 89 -16.62 -3.19 0.74
C ARG A 89 -16.65 -1.67 0.94
N VAL A 90 -16.51 -0.88 -0.12
CA VAL A 90 -16.57 0.59 -0.02
C VAL A 90 -17.93 1.08 0.49
N ARG A 91 -19.03 0.43 0.07
CA ARG A 91 -20.38 0.75 0.55
C ARG A 91 -20.55 0.39 2.01
N ARG A 92 -20.01 -0.75 2.43
CA ARG A 92 -20.00 -1.18 3.83
C ARG A 92 -19.21 -0.22 4.72
N ALA A 93 -18.13 0.37 4.20
CA ALA A 93 -17.39 1.43 4.87
C ALA A 93 -18.15 2.77 4.93
N GLY A 94 -19.25 2.92 4.16
CA GLY A 94 -20.09 4.11 4.13
C GLY A 94 -19.87 5.02 2.91
N TYR A 95 -19.13 4.58 1.89
CA TYR A 95 -18.91 5.36 0.68
C TYR A 95 -20.05 5.14 -0.32
N ASP A 96 -20.82 6.19 -0.61
CA ASP A 96 -21.90 6.17 -1.61
C ASP A 96 -21.33 6.46 -3.01
N TYR A 97 -20.86 5.41 -3.67
CA TYR A 97 -20.20 5.52 -4.97
C TYR A 97 -21.19 5.61 -6.15
N ARG A 98 -20.75 6.33 -7.17
CA ARG A 98 -21.20 6.21 -8.56
C ARG A 98 -20.30 5.27 -9.36
N ALA A 99 -19.00 5.36 -9.13
CA ALA A 99 -18.00 4.51 -9.74
C ALA A 99 -16.95 4.09 -8.71
N VAL A 100 -16.48 2.85 -8.84
CA VAL A 100 -15.38 2.30 -8.05
C VAL A 100 -14.43 1.51 -8.92
N GLY A 101 -13.13 1.68 -8.67
CA GLY A 101 -12.06 0.86 -9.23
C GLY A 101 -11.09 0.43 -8.14
N GLU A 102 -10.51 -0.76 -8.27
CA GLU A 102 -9.54 -1.28 -7.29
C GLU A 102 -8.25 -1.73 -7.99
N CYS A 103 -7.12 -1.33 -7.41
CA CYS A 103 -5.78 -1.83 -7.71
C CYS A 103 -5.25 -2.60 -6.50
N VAL A 104 -4.81 -3.84 -6.69
CA VAL A 104 -4.14 -4.65 -5.65
C VAL A 104 -2.74 -5.04 -6.10
N ALA A 105 -1.82 -5.18 -5.14
CA ALA A 105 -0.47 -5.68 -5.36
C ALA A 105 0.10 -6.32 -4.09
N PHE A 106 1.13 -7.15 -4.22
CA PHE A 106 1.89 -7.67 -3.08
C PHE A 106 3.36 -7.89 -3.46
N GLY A 107 4.23 -7.97 -2.46
CA GLY A 107 5.66 -8.26 -2.63
C GLY A 107 6.50 -7.09 -3.17
N TYR A 108 5.98 -5.85 -3.12
CA TYR A 108 6.73 -4.62 -3.38
C TYR A 108 7.04 -3.94 -2.05
N GLU A 109 8.32 -3.62 -1.81
CA GLU A 109 8.79 -3.17 -0.50
C GLU A 109 8.67 -1.65 -0.33
N SER A 110 8.51 -0.89 -1.42
CA SER A 110 8.41 0.57 -1.38
C SER A 110 7.23 1.12 -2.19
N GLU A 111 6.87 2.38 -1.89
CA GLU A 111 5.79 3.10 -2.58
C GLU A 111 6.10 3.32 -4.06
N ASP A 112 7.35 3.66 -4.39
CA ASP A 112 7.81 3.86 -5.76
C ASP A 112 7.73 2.58 -6.58
N GLU A 113 8.10 1.45 -5.97
CA GLU A 113 8.03 0.14 -6.63
C GLU A 113 6.59 -0.26 -6.95
N VAL A 114 5.67 -0.12 -5.99
CA VAL A 114 4.28 -0.53 -6.19
C VAL A 114 3.54 0.38 -7.17
N VAL A 115 3.77 1.71 -7.12
CA VAL A 115 3.16 2.64 -8.09
C VAL A 115 3.68 2.37 -9.49
N ARG A 116 5.00 2.17 -9.65
CA ARG A 116 5.59 1.79 -10.95
C ARG A 116 5.04 0.47 -11.45
N ALA A 117 4.83 -0.52 -10.57
CA ALA A 117 4.23 -1.79 -10.94
C ALA A 117 2.79 -1.64 -11.46
N TRP A 118 1.96 -0.83 -10.79
CA TRP A 118 0.61 -0.52 -11.29
C TRP A 118 0.63 0.24 -12.62
N MET A 119 1.52 1.23 -12.79
CA MET A 119 1.62 1.98 -14.04
C MET A 119 2.14 1.14 -15.22
N ASN A 120 2.92 0.09 -14.95
CA ASN A 120 3.36 -0.89 -15.95
C ASN A 120 2.34 -1.98 -16.25
N SER A 121 1.24 -2.06 -15.47
CA SER A 121 0.13 -2.98 -15.67
C SER A 121 -0.98 -2.26 -16.47
N PRO A 122 -1.27 -2.65 -17.73
CA PRO A 122 -2.28 -1.97 -18.54
C PRO A 122 -3.67 -1.88 -17.87
N PRO A 123 -4.17 -2.93 -17.18
CA PRO A 123 -5.43 -2.83 -16.46
C PRO A 123 -5.37 -1.81 -15.30
N HIS A 124 -4.33 -1.85 -14.46
CA HIS A 124 -4.19 -0.92 -13.33
C HIS A 124 -3.98 0.52 -13.77
N ARG A 125 -3.13 0.72 -14.78
CA ARG A 125 -2.91 2.02 -15.41
C ARG A 125 -4.21 2.61 -15.94
N ALA A 126 -5.10 1.80 -16.52
CA ALA A 126 -6.40 2.28 -16.99
C ALA A 126 -7.28 2.81 -15.85
N ILE A 127 -7.24 2.20 -14.66
CA ILE A 127 -7.95 2.71 -13.47
C ILE A 127 -7.30 4.00 -12.97
N ILE A 128 -5.97 4.01 -12.79
CA ILE A 128 -5.23 5.17 -12.25
C ILE A 128 -5.43 6.40 -13.12
N LEU A 129 -5.50 6.23 -14.45
CA LEU A 129 -5.67 7.31 -15.42
C LEU A 129 -7.13 7.52 -15.84
N ASP A 130 -8.10 6.91 -15.17
CA ASP A 130 -9.50 7.14 -15.47
C ASP A 130 -9.93 8.56 -15.04
N HIS A 131 -10.64 9.25 -15.94
CA HIS A 131 -11.15 10.61 -15.73
C HIS A 131 -12.34 10.68 -14.78
N THR A 132 -12.92 9.54 -14.41
CA THR A 132 -14.12 9.45 -13.55
C THR A 132 -13.79 9.68 -12.10
N TYR A 133 -12.69 9.09 -11.60
CA TYR A 133 -12.38 9.10 -10.17
C TYR A 133 -11.96 10.48 -9.67
N ARG A 134 -12.37 10.78 -8.44
CA ARG A 134 -12.08 12.03 -7.72
C ARG A 134 -11.40 11.78 -6.38
N GLU A 135 -11.57 10.60 -5.84
CA GLU A 135 -11.03 10.19 -4.56
C GLU A 135 -10.29 8.86 -4.67
N LEU A 136 -9.35 8.64 -3.74
CA LEU A 136 -8.71 7.35 -3.53
C LEU A 136 -8.63 7.02 -2.04
N GLY A 137 -8.53 5.73 -1.73
CA GLY A 137 -8.19 5.19 -0.42
C GLY A 137 -7.06 4.19 -0.55
N ILE A 138 -6.18 4.13 0.44
CA ILE A 138 -4.95 3.31 0.38
C ILE A 138 -4.90 2.43 1.62
N GLY A 139 -4.57 1.15 1.43
CA GLY A 139 -4.32 0.19 2.49
C GLY A 139 -2.98 -0.52 2.32
N TYR A 140 -2.27 -0.71 3.43
CA TYR A 140 -1.00 -1.46 3.49
C TYR A 140 -1.00 -2.43 4.67
N ALA A 141 -0.53 -3.66 4.46
CA ALA A 141 -0.32 -4.63 5.53
C ALA A 141 0.81 -5.59 5.15
N ARG A 142 1.44 -6.24 6.14
CA ARG A 142 2.32 -7.38 5.90
C ARG A 142 1.63 -8.67 6.33
N SER A 143 1.86 -9.76 5.61
CA SER A 143 1.44 -11.11 6.04
C SER A 143 2.28 -11.61 7.21
N ALA A 144 1.96 -12.81 7.73
CA ALA A 144 2.75 -13.45 8.79
C ALA A 144 4.19 -13.73 8.36
N ASP A 145 4.43 -13.92 7.05
CA ASP A 145 5.75 -14.10 6.45
C ASP A 145 6.44 -12.77 6.07
N SER A 146 5.96 -11.65 6.63
CA SER A 146 6.43 -10.29 6.34
C SER A 146 6.28 -9.84 4.89
N VAL A 147 5.45 -10.51 4.07
CA VAL A 147 5.24 -10.10 2.68
C VAL A 147 4.30 -8.89 2.63
N PRO A 148 4.68 -7.78 1.99
CA PRO A 148 3.83 -6.59 1.91
C PRO A 148 2.66 -6.78 0.94
N TYR A 149 1.48 -6.28 1.30
CA TYR A 149 0.26 -6.24 0.51
C TYR A 149 -0.23 -4.79 0.42
N TRP A 150 -0.84 -4.46 -0.72
CA TRP A 150 -1.26 -3.11 -1.08
C TRP A 150 -2.64 -3.15 -1.75
N THR A 151 -3.50 -2.21 -1.37
CA THR A 151 -4.78 -1.94 -2.05
C THR A 151 -4.94 -0.45 -2.26
N ILE A 152 -5.37 -0.04 -3.45
CA ILE A 152 -5.93 1.28 -3.72
C ILE A 152 -7.36 1.13 -4.22
N ASP A 153 -8.29 1.73 -3.50
CA ASP A 153 -9.68 1.90 -3.94
C ASP A 153 -9.87 3.32 -4.49
N PHE A 154 -10.26 3.44 -5.76
CA PHE A 154 -10.66 4.69 -6.38
C PHE A 154 -12.18 4.87 -6.32
N GLY A 155 -12.63 6.10 -6.07
CA GLY A 155 -14.04 6.42 -5.93
C GLY A 155 -14.45 7.71 -6.62
N MET A 156 -15.73 7.77 -6.96
CA MET A 156 -16.44 8.99 -7.34
C MET A 156 -17.80 8.99 -6.63
N ASN A 157 -18.15 10.10 -5.99
CA ASN A 157 -19.49 10.39 -5.46
C ASN A 157 -20.03 11.69 -6.07
N GLU A 158 -21.36 11.87 -6.11
CA GLU A 158 -22.00 13.12 -6.56
C GLU A 158 -21.97 14.21 -5.48
N ALA A 159 -21.70 13.83 -4.23
CA ALA A 159 -21.81 14.66 -3.04
C ALA A 159 -20.43 14.94 -2.43
N SER A 160 -19.50 15.53 -3.19
CA SER A 160 -18.24 15.99 -2.60
C SER A 160 -18.46 17.38 -1.98
N PRO A 161 -18.44 17.53 -0.65
CA PRO A 161 -17.18 17.92 -0.02
C PRO A 161 -16.99 17.30 1.38
N VAL A 162 -16.06 16.36 1.54
CA VAL A 162 -15.66 15.85 2.87
C VAL A 162 -14.17 15.51 2.90
N ASP A 163 -13.44 16.21 3.78
CA ASP A 163 -12.05 15.97 4.21
C ASP A 163 -11.06 15.45 3.16
N HIS A 164 -10.88 16.22 2.09
CA HIS A 164 -9.82 16.00 1.12
C HIS A 164 -8.48 16.47 1.70
N VAL A 165 -7.62 15.53 2.07
CA VAL A 165 -6.22 15.86 2.37
C VAL A 165 -5.49 16.02 1.05
N ALA A 166 -4.83 17.17 0.87
CA ALA A 166 -3.96 17.42 -0.27
C ALA A 166 -2.88 16.33 -0.33
N ALA A 167 -2.73 15.73 -1.51
CA ALA A 167 -2.10 14.43 -1.66
C ALA A 167 -0.58 14.43 -1.70
N CYS A 168 0.07 15.59 -1.87
CA CYS A 168 1.52 15.67 -1.83
C CYS A 168 1.96 16.29 -0.52
N PRO A 169 2.77 15.60 0.32
CA PRO A 169 3.49 16.29 1.37
C PRO A 169 4.32 17.39 0.71
N THR A 170 4.28 18.60 1.28
CA THR A 170 5.21 19.65 0.86
C THR A 170 6.62 19.25 1.30
N ASP A 171 7.67 19.81 0.70
CA ASP A 171 9.05 19.61 1.19
C ASP A 171 9.17 19.87 2.70
N ALA A 172 8.31 20.73 3.26
CA ALA A 172 8.20 21.02 4.69
C ALA A 172 7.61 19.87 5.53
N ASP A 173 6.73 19.05 4.98
CA ASP A 173 6.15 17.89 5.66
C ASP A 173 7.14 16.70 5.68
N LEU A 174 8.00 16.58 4.66
CA LEU A 174 9.12 15.64 4.66
C LEU A 174 10.25 16.10 5.58
N ALA A 175 10.53 17.42 5.63
CA ALA A 175 11.55 18.00 6.50
C ALA A 175 11.18 18.00 7.99
N ARG A 176 9.88 17.98 8.33
CA ARG A 176 9.43 17.88 9.74
C ARG A 176 9.56 16.46 10.31
N SER A 177 9.75 15.47 9.44
CA SER A 177 10.08 14.08 9.80
C SER A 177 11.58 13.79 9.71
N ALA A 178 12.41 14.75 9.29
CA ALA A 178 13.86 14.64 9.34
C ALA A 178 14.38 15.24 10.66
N PRO A 179 15.31 14.58 11.39
CA PRO A 179 16.00 15.24 12.48
C PRO A 179 16.84 16.40 11.93
N ALA A 180 16.91 17.49 12.70
CA ALA A 180 17.67 18.68 12.36
C ALA A 180 19.13 18.33 12.03
N GLU A 181 19.64 18.84 10.90
CA GLU A 181 21.05 18.72 10.49
C GLU A 181 22.00 19.09 11.65
N LEU A 182 22.93 18.17 11.94
CA LEU A 182 24.09 18.43 12.78
C LEU A 182 25.24 19.02 11.94
N ASP A 183 25.89 20.01 12.56
CA ASP A 183 27.07 20.79 12.21
C ASP A 183 28.15 20.08 11.34
N PRO A 184 28.73 20.75 10.32
CA PRO A 184 29.70 20.19 9.37
C PRO A 184 31.14 20.10 9.92
N SER A 185 31.34 19.37 11.02
CA SER A 185 32.70 19.14 11.56
C SER A 185 32.95 17.68 12.00
N ALA A 186 32.85 16.74 11.07
CA ALA A 186 33.49 15.43 11.21
C ALA A 186 34.19 15.01 9.92
N SER A 187 35.51 14.85 9.99
CA SER A 187 36.43 14.64 8.88
C SER A 187 36.95 13.20 8.79
N TYR A 188 37.27 12.77 7.56
CA TYR A 188 38.08 11.61 7.12
C TYR A 188 37.41 10.22 7.21
N ALA A 189 37.61 9.25 6.30
CA ALA A 189 38.29 9.16 5.00
C ALA A 189 37.93 7.80 4.32
N GLU A 190 37.97 7.81 2.99
CA GLU A 190 38.23 6.72 2.02
C GLU A 190 37.81 5.26 2.25
N ALA A 191 37.04 4.70 1.30
CA ALA A 191 37.46 3.51 0.53
C ALA A 191 36.56 3.27 -0.70
N SER A 192 37.18 3.19 -1.88
CA SER A 192 36.59 2.72 -3.14
C SER A 192 36.64 1.18 -3.26
N ALA A 193 35.56 0.56 -3.75
CA ALA A 193 35.55 -0.69 -4.53
C ALA A 193 34.12 -0.92 -5.08
N VAL A 194 33.84 -0.70 -6.37
CA VAL A 194 33.81 -1.71 -7.46
C VAL A 194 33.06 -3.00 -7.09
N PHE A 195 31.79 -3.09 -7.51
CA PHE A 195 31.00 -4.32 -7.50
C PHE A 195 31.21 -5.11 -8.80
N PRO A 196 31.63 -6.39 -8.76
CA PRO A 196 31.43 -7.31 -9.87
C PRO A 196 30.08 -8.04 -9.74
N ALA A 197 29.34 -8.13 -10.84
CA ALA A 197 28.21 -9.03 -10.98
C ALA A 197 28.69 -10.49 -11.09
N PRO A 198 28.07 -11.49 -10.44
CA PRO A 198 28.38 -12.88 -10.73
C PRO A 198 27.39 -13.48 -11.74
N ALA A 199 27.96 -14.01 -12.82
CA ALA A 199 27.32 -14.96 -13.71
C ALA A 199 27.52 -16.40 -13.21
N ASN A 200 26.41 -17.13 -13.19
CA ASN A 200 26.15 -18.57 -13.29
C ASN A 200 27.32 -19.58 -13.37
N GLN A 201 27.26 -20.64 -12.54
CA GLN A 201 27.68 -22.00 -12.93
C GLN A 201 27.00 -23.07 -12.05
N ALA A 202 26.51 -24.12 -12.71
CA ALA A 202 25.65 -25.18 -12.18
C ALA A 202 26.40 -26.51 -12.00
N ALA A 203 26.06 -27.24 -10.94
CA ALA A 203 26.02 -28.70 -10.81
C ALA A 203 25.27 -28.96 -9.48
N GLY A 204 24.07 -29.55 -9.38
CA GLY A 204 23.56 -30.74 -10.03
C GLY A 204 23.42 -31.81 -8.94
N HIS A 205 22.24 -31.95 -8.32
CA HIS A 205 21.71 -33.17 -7.71
C HIS A 205 20.18 -33.01 -7.63
N GLY A 206 19.48 -33.93 -8.29
CA GLY A 206 18.05 -33.83 -8.55
C GLY A 206 17.20 -34.13 -7.31
N THR A 207 16.25 -33.24 -7.07
CA THR A 207 14.93 -33.58 -6.54
C THR A 207 13.92 -32.75 -7.31
N THR A 208 12.88 -33.44 -7.79
CA THR A 208 11.73 -33.00 -8.59
C THR A 208 11.30 -31.53 -8.39
N LEU A 209 11.36 -30.73 -9.46
CA LEU A 209 10.76 -29.40 -9.56
C LEU A 209 9.21 -29.49 -9.61
N PRO A 210 8.46 -28.74 -8.79
CA PRO A 210 7.16 -28.24 -9.20
C PRO A 210 7.34 -27.05 -10.18
N PRO A 211 6.42 -26.86 -11.14
CA PRO A 211 6.58 -25.95 -12.26
C PRO A 211 6.66 -24.49 -11.81
N SER A 212 7.43 -23.68 -12.57
CA SER A 212 7.57 -22.24 -12.44
C SER A 212 6.25 -21.56 -12.03
N ALA A 213 6.18 -21.07 -10.79
CA ALA A 213 5.20 -20.06 -10.45
C ALA A 213 5.56 -18.81 -11.27
N LYS A 214 4.81 -18.58 -12.35
CA LYS A 214 4.71 -17.25 -12.96
C LYS A 214 4.48 -16.26 -11.82
N ARG A 215 5.27 -15.18 -11.75
CA ARG A 215 4.92 -14.01 -10.93
C ARG A 215 3.46 -13.65 -11.26
N PRO A 216 2.54 -13.69 -10.29
CA PRO A 216 1.12 -13.58 -10.60
C PRO A 216 0.79 -12.21 -11.18
N SER A 217 -0.04 -12.28 -12.22
CA SER A 217 -0.58 -11.16 -12.95
C SER A 217 -1.42 -10.26 -12.05
N SER A 218 -1.21 -8.98 -12.22
CA SER A 218 -1.94 -7.87 -11.62
C SER A 218 -3.36 -7.82 -12.23
N THR A 219 -4.42 -8.02 -11.42
CA THR A 219 -5.84 -7.99 -11.89
C THR A 219 -6.51 -6.69 -11.46
N THR A 220 -7.56 -6.27 -12.17
CA THR A 220 -8.42 -5.12 -11.83
C THR A 220 -9.88 -5.50 -11.71
N ALA A 221 -10.61 -4.80 -10.84
CA ALA A 221 -12.07 -4.81 -10.78
C ALA A 221 -12.63 -3.39 -10.95
N ILE A 222 -13.60 -3.22 -11.86
CA ILE A 222 -14.30 -1.96 -12.13
C ILE A 222 -15.80 -2.21 -11.94
N ASP A 223 -16.49 -1.34 -11.23
CA ASP A 223 -17.96 -1.37 -11.07
C ASP A 223 -18.52 0.05 -11.26
N VAL A 224 -19.39 0.23 -12.25
CA VAL A 224 -20.04 1.52 -12.58
C VAL A 224 -21.53 1.38 -12.34
N ARG A 225 -22.10 2.27 -11.51
CA ARG A 225 -23.53 2.28 -11.22
C ARG A 225 -24.23 3.25 -12.17
N THR A 226 -25.09 2.73 -13.04
CA THR A 226 -26.02 3.52 -13.87
C THR A 226 -27.07 4.25 -13.03
#